data_AF-A0AA39WB94-F1
#
_entry.id   AF-A0AA39WB94-F1
#
_cell.length_a   1.000
_cell.length_b   1.000
_cell.length_c   1.000
_cell.angle_alpha   90.00
_cell.angle_beta   90.00
_cell.angle_gamma   90.00
#
_symmetry.space_group_name_H-M   'P 1'
#
loop_
_entity.id
_entity.type
_entity.pdbx_description
1 polymer ?
#
loop_
_entity_poly.entity_id
_entity_poly.type
_entity_poly.pdbx_seq_one_letter_code
_entity_poly.pdbx_strand_id
1 'polypeptide(L)'
;MLLNALIHVHAMFGFAQRSLLTLSRIWTSSTRFLHNNFRLLTLITGLRLSATAITLPHHHQWPLTDQQVYRRTHDFFNSIDDGAIRALGARHHPRHLPCEIKVRYRGTFNGCFVIEHSDGTTRVVRVALEPAVQDAWDKVRSEVCTMKYVRLHSHIPVPRVYAYGRSKLCRFTSELQVFIIMEQMEGVPLTREALEASSTPRLRFFLNQLVDVLAEFRKLSFTRGGSLMPSDNDEEDMELGNPPVKMVGAFSIRKNEFQATGYKIRRIVTTSAKQFLDEQVRILRHMWTMPYQYLNRREAELEQFALEFMSQPEVQDRVCINSDPQSFLLVHPDLRLGNVLVDDKLRICGIIDWEYTASVPQCVFTPRHGSQATTWVWPPYRPSLHIVLLFRRGSRKNTLSSRPSGVPKIPFPRRYPKYFTTRQSLTISSRRQSCQT
;
A
#
# COMPACT_ATOMS: atom_id res chain seq x y z
N MET A 1 39.95 71.53 7.44
CA MET A 1 40.62 70.39 6.79
C MET A 1 40.21 69.03 7.36
N LEU A 2 40.07 68.86 8.68
CA LEU A 2 39.66 67.57 9.29
C LEU A 2 38.23 67.09 8.92
N LEU A 3 37.27 68.01 8.71
CA LEU A 3 35.88 67.65 8.40
C LEU A 3 35.71 67.07 6.97
N ASN A 4 36.46 67.57 5.98
CA ASN A 4 36.43 67.04 4.61
C ASN A 4 37.12 65.68 4.49
N ALA A 5 38.14 65.41 5.30
CA ALA A 5 38.78 64.10 5.36
C ALA A 5 37.84 63.02 5.94
N LEU A 6 37.06 63.36 6.97
CA LEU A 6 36.06 62.46 7.56
C LEU A 6 34.91 62.14 6.60
N ILE A 7 34.44 63.10 5.80
CA ILE A 7 33.38 62.88 4.80
C ILE A 7 33.87 61.96 3.67
N HIS A 8 35.11 62.14 3.20
CA HIS A 8 35.70 61.27 2.18
C HIS A 8 35.95 59.83 2.68
N VAL A 9 36.40 59.66 3.92
CA VAL A 9 36.56 58.33 4.53
C VAL A 9 35.20 57.65 4.71
N HIS A 10 34.17 58.37 5.16
CA HIS A 10 32.82 57.80 5.32
C HIS A 10 32.17 57.42 3.98
N ALA A 11 32.40 58.20 2.92
CA ALA A 11 31.95 57.91 1.57
C ALA A 11 32.69 56.71 0.94
N MET A 12 34.01 56.59 1.16
CA MET A 12 34.80 55.44 0.73
C MET A 12 34.38 54.15 1.45
N PHE A 13 34.12 54.20 2.76
CA PHE A 13 33.60 53.06 3.51
C PHE A 13 32.19 52.67 3.04
N GLY A 14 31.30 53.63 2.77
CA GLY A 14 29.97 53.37 2.21
C GLY A 14 30.01 52.74 0.81
N PHE A 15 30.95 53.18 -0.04
CA PHE A 15 31.14 52.62 -1.38
C PHE A 15 31.76 51.22 -1.35
N ALA A 16 32.75 50.99 -0.49
CA ALA A 16 33.36 49.67 -0.28
C ALA A 16 32.35 48.66 0.30
N GLN A 17 31.49 49.08 1.24
CA GLN A 17 30.47 48.24 1.85
C GLN A 17 29.35 47.88 0.87
N ARG A 18 28.92 48.83 0.02
CA ARG A 18 27.96 48.55 -1.09
C ARG A 18 28.58 47.65 -2.17
N SER A 19 29.86 47.81 -2.46
CA SER A 19 30.60 46.97 -3.41
C SER A 19 30.77 45.55 -2.88
N LEU A 20 31.10 45.38 -1.59
CA LEU A 20 31.18 44.09 -0.90
C LEU A 20 29.81 43.39 -0.80
N LEU A 21 28.73 44.12 -0.57
CA LEU A 21 27.37 43.56 -0.57
C LEU A 21 26.92 43.14 -1.97
N THR A 22 27.28 43.91 -3.00
CA THR A 22 26.99 43.57 -4.40
C THR A 22 27.82 42.36 -4.84
N LEU A 23 29.11 42.32 -4.50
CA LEU A 23 29.98 41.16 -4.73
C LEU A 23 29.53 39.93 -3.94
N SER A 24 29.06 40.08 -2.70
CA SER A 24 28.47 38.99 -1.90
C SER A 24 27.16 38.49 -2.53
N ARG A 25 26.31 39.37 -3.05
CA ARG A 25 25.08 38.98 -3.77
C ARG A 25 25.38 38.28 -5.09
N ILE A 26 26.36 38.76 -5.85
CA ILE A 26 26.81 38.11 -7.08
C ILE A 26 27.46 36.77 -6.74
N TRP A 27 28.34 36.70 -5.75
CA TRP A 27 29.00 35.48 -5.30
C TRP A 27 28.00 34.45 -4.76
N THR A 28 27.00 34.87 -3.97
CA THR A 28 25.94 33.97 -3.47
C THR A 28 24.99 33.51 -4.57
N SER A 29 24.71 34.36 -5.56
CA SER A 29 23.91 33.99 -6.73
C SER A 29 24.67 33.03 -7.65
N SER A 30 25.95 33.30 -7.91
CA SER A 30 26.84 32.45 -8.72
C SER A 30 27.15 31.12 -8.02
N THR A 31 27.34 31.09 -6.70
CA THR A 31 27.49 29.84 -5.93
C THR A 31 26.19 29.06 -5.84
N ARG A 32 25.02 29.71 -5.75
CA ARG A 32 23.72 29.01 -5.89
C ARG A 32 23.48 28.51 -7.31
N PHE A 33 23.87 29.27 -8.33
CA PHE A 33 23.78 28.86 -9.73
C PHE A 33 24.71 27.69 -10.01
N LEU A 34 25.96 27.74 -9.55
CA LEU A 34 26.91 26.64 -9.65
C LEU A 34 26.50 25.44 -8.79
N HIS A 35 25.93 25.65 -7.60
CA HIS A 35 25.38 24.56 -6.78
C HIS A 35 24.14 23.93 -7.42
N ASN A 36 23.27 24.73 -8.04
CA ASN A 36 22.11 24.23 -8.77
C ASN A 36 22.52 23.52 -10.06
N ASN A 37 23.51 24.03 -10.79
CA ASN A 37 24.07 23.33 -11.95
C ASN A 37 24.84 22.08 -11.54
N PHE A 38 25.55 22.08 -10.41
CA PHE A 38 26.22 20.89 -9.87
C PHE A 38 25.20 19.87 -9.36
N ARG A 39 24.06 20.31 -8.80
CA ARG A 39 22.89 19.47 -8.46
C ARG A 39 22.20 18.92 -9.71
N LEU A 40 22.04 19.72 -10.76
CA LEU A 40 21.50 19.27 -12.04
C LEU A 40 22.46 18.26 -12.70
N LEU A 41 23.76 18.55 -12.67
CA LEU A 41 24.80 17.63 -13.14
C LEU A 41 24.85 16.37 -12.27
N THR A 42 24.71 16.42 -10.94
CA THR A 42 24.62 15.19 -10.12
C THR A 42 23.30 14.44 -10.29
N LEU A 43 22.20 15.12 -10.65
CA LEU A 43 20.97 14.47 -11.11
C LEU A 43 21.18 13.74 -12.46
N ILE A 44 22.04 14.28 -13.33
CA ILE A 44 22.35 13.74 -14.67
C ILE A 44 23.50 12.70 -14.63
N THR A 45 24.49 12.85 -13.73
CA THR A 45 25.75 12.08 -13.69
C THR A 45 25.96 11.27 -12.41
N GLY A 46 25.20 11.54 -11.33
CA GLY A 46 25.26 10.82 -10.04
C GLY A 46 24.65 9.41 -10.06
N LEU A 47 24.23 8.93 -11.24
CA LEU A 47 23.91 7.52 -11.48
C LEU A 47 25.19 6.71 -11.77
N ARG A 48 26.06 6.61 -10.76
CA ARG A 48 27.00 5.48 -10.66
C ARG A 48 26.91 4.85 -9.28
N LEU A 49 25.70 4.42 -8.90
CA LEU A 49 25.48 3.48 -7.80
C LEU A 49 24.48 2.40 -8.24
N SER A 50 25.04 1.19 -8.39
CA SER A 50 24.42 -0.10 -8.75
C SER A 50 23.70 -0.18 -10.11
N ALA A 51 24.32 -0.96 -11.01
CA ALA A 51 23.76 -1.32 -12.30
C ALA A 51 22.35 -1.95 -12.17
N THR A 52 21.40 -1.39 -12.93
CA THR A 52 20.19 -2.03 -13.47
C THR A 52 19.27 -2.76 -12.47
N ALA A 53 18.34 -2.04 -11.85
CA ALA A 53 17.18 -2.64 -11.14
C ALA A 53 15.83 -2.38 -11.82
N ILE A 54 15.75 -1.37 -12.69
CA ILE A 54 14.58 -1.08 -13.53
C ILE A 54 15.07 -0.96 -14.96
N THR A 55 14.60 -1.84 -15.85
CA THR A 55 14.99 -1.84 -17.27
C THR A 55 13.76 -1.66 -18.16
N LEU A 56 13.91 -0.82 -19.18
CA LEU A 56 12.93 -0.59 -20.24
C LEU A 56 13.05 -1.71 -21.29
N PRO A 57 11.94 -2.22 -21.84
CA PRO A 57 11.97 -2.95 -23.10
C PRO A 57 12.36 -2.02 -24.25
N HIS A 58 13.06 -2.54 -25.27
CA HIS A 58 13.47 -1.80 -26.47
C HIS A 58 12.31 -1.31 -27.37
N HIS A 59 11.05 -1.51 -26.98
CA HIS A 59 9.87 -1.11 -27.74
C HIS A 59 8.99 -0.15 -26.94
N HIS A 60 8.71 1.02 -27.52
CA HIS A 60 7.79 2.04 -27.01
C HIS A 60 6.34 1.54 -27.04
N GLN A 61 5.98 0.60 -26.16
CA GLN A 61 4.57 0.35 -25.85
C GLN A 61 4.17 1.25 -24.69
N TRP A 62 3.28 2.20 -24.98
CA TRP A 62 2.63 2.96 -23.93
C TRP A 62 1.89 2.01 -22.99
N PRO A 63 1.88 2.29 -21.67
CA PRO A 63 1.13 1.48 -20.73
C PRO A 63 -0.34 1.43 -21.11
N LEU A 64 -0.99 0.30 -20.83
CA LEU A 64 -2.43 0.20 -20.97
C LEU A 64 -3.12 1.27 -20.11
N THR A 65 -4.18 1.87 -20.65
CA THR A 65 -5.02 2.75 -19.85
C THR A 65 -5.82 1.94 -18.82
N ASP A 66 -6.25 2.58 -17.74
CA ASP A 66 -7.09 1.95 -16.72
C ASP A 66 -8.35 1.31 -17.32
N GLN A 67 -8.93 1.93 -18.35
CA GLN A 67 -10.08 1.39 -19.08
C GLN A 67 -9.72 0.11 -19.85
N GLN A 68 -8.55 0.05 -20.48
CA GLN A 68 -8.09 -1.14 -21.19
C GLN A 68 -7.80 -2.29 -20.20
N VAL A 69 -7.12 -1.99 -19.08
CA VAL A 69 -6.89 -2.96 -18.00
C VAL A 69 -8.22 -3.48 -17.45
N TYR A 70 -9.18 -2.57 -17.20
CA TYR A 70 -10.52 -2.95 -16.73
C TYR A 70 -11.23 -3.87 -17.72
N ARG A 71 -11.23 -3.55 -19.03
CA ARG A 71 -11.87 -4.40 -20.05
C ARG A 71 -11.22 -5.78 -20.10
N ARG A 72 -9.90 -5.85 -20.19
CA ARG A 72 -9.17 -7.14 -20.23
C ARG A 72 -9.46 -8.01 -19.01
N THR A 73 -9.44 -7.41 -17.82
CA THR A 73 -9.78 -8.15 -16.58
C THR A 73 -11.25 -8.51 -16.48
N HIS A 74 -12.16 -7.71 -17.05
CA HIS A 74 -13.58 -8.03 -17.12
C HIS A 74 -13.84 -9.19 -18.08
N ASP A 75 -13.25 -9.16 -19.27
CA ASP A 75 -13.34 -10.23 -20.27
C ASP A 75 -12.75 -11.52 -19.73
N PHE A 76 -11.59 -11.45 -19.07
CA PHE A 76 -10.98 -12.58 -18.37
C PHE A 76 -11.93 -13.15 -17.32
N PHE A 77 -12.51 -12.30 -16.46
CA PHE A 77 -13.42 -12.75 -15.42
C PHE A 77 -14.68 -13.43 -15.99
N ASN A 78 -15.21 -12.93 -17.12
CA ASN A 78 -16.35 -13.54 -17.81
C ASN A 78 -15.98 -14.87 -18.50
N SER A 79 -14.71 -15.04 -18.87
CA SER A 79 -14.21 -16.29 -19.46
C SER A 79 -14.05 -17.44 -18.46
N ILE A 80 -14.05 -17.14 -17.15
CA ILE A 80 -13.99 -18.15 -16.09
C ILE A 80 -15.24 -19.05 -16.16
N ASP A 81 -14.99 -20.35 -16.20
CA ASP A 81 -15.99 -21.39 -16.27
C ASP A 81 -16.53 -21.79 -14.90
N ASP A 82 -17.81 -21.55 -14.69
CA ASP A 82 -18.53 -21.95 -13.48
C ASP A 82 -18.50 -23.47 -13.27
N GLY A 83 -18.49 -24.26 -14.34
CA GLY A 83 -18.32 -25.72 -14.27
C GLY A 83 -16.97 -26.10 -13.66
N ALA A 84 -15.89 -25.50 -14.16
CA ALA A 84 -14.54 -25.68 -13.62
C ALA A 84 -14.42 -25.22 -12.15
N ILE A 85 -15.07 -24.12 -11.75
CA ILE A 85 -15.09 -23.65 -10.36
C ILE A 85 -15.81 -24.65 -9.44
N ARG A 86 -16.95 -25.20 -9.86
CA ARG A 86 -17.65 -26.24 -9.07
C ARG A 86 -16.82 -27.51 -8.96
N ALA A 87 -16.22 -27.96 -10.06
CA ALA A 87 -15.34 -29.14 -10.05
C ALA A 87 -14.11 -28.92 -9.15
N LEU A 88 -13.54 -27.72 -9.14
CA LEU A 88 -12.44 -27.34 -8.26
C LEU A 88 -12.88 -27.37 -6.78
N GLY A 89 -14.04 -26.78 -6.46
CA GLY A 89 -14.60 -26.79 -5.12
C GLY A 89 -14.83 -28.20 -4.60
N ALA A 90 -15.49 -29.04 -5.40
CA ALA A 90 -15.74 -30.44 -5.06
C ALA A 90 -14.44 -31.22 -4.85
N ARG A 91 -13.46 -31.10 -5.75
CA ARG A 91 -12.17 -31.80 -5.65
C ARG A 91 -11.45 -31.54 -4.33
N HIS A 92 -11.53 -30.32 -3.81
CA HIS A 92 -10.84 -29.92 -2.58
C HIS A 92 -11.71 -29.99 -1.33
N HIS A 93 -12.92 -30.54 -1.43
CA HIS A 93 -13.71 -30.90 -0.27
C HIS A 93 -13.24 -32.26 0.29
N PRO A 94 -13.06 -32.46 1.61
CA PRO A 94 -12.59 -33.72 2.18
C PRO A 94 -13.42 -34.96 1.79
N ARG A 95 -14.70 -34.76 1.48
CA ARG A 95 -15.65 -35.79 1.05
C ARG A 95 -16.00 -35.72 -0.45
N HIS A 96 -15.25 -34.93 -1.22
CA HIS A 96 -15.49 -34.68 -2.65
C HIS A 96 -16.94 -34.29 -3.00
N LEU A 97 -17.59 -33.51 -2.12
CA LEU A 97 -19.00 -33.18 -2.25
C LEU A 97 -19.24 -32.19 -3.39
N PRO A 98 -20.34 -32.31 -4.14
CA PRO A 98 -20.73 -31.31 -5.12
C PRO A 98 -21.04 -29.98 -4.43
N CYS A 99 -20.88 -28.88 -5.18
CA CYS A 99 -21.16 -27.55 -4.69
C CYS A 99 -21.84 -26.67 -5.74
N GLU A 100 -22.56 -25.67 -5.25
CA GLU A 100 -23.18 -24.61 -6.05
C GLU A 100 -22.47 -23.28 -5.83
N ILE A 101 -22.44 -22.44 -6.87
CA ILE A 101 -21.94 -21.07 -6.76
C ILE A 101 -23.11 -20.19 -6.34
N LYS A 102 -23.07 -19.67 -5.11
CA LYS A 102 -24.11 -18.78 -4.57
C LYS A 102 -23.87 -17.32 -4.94
N VAL A 103 -22.61 -16.90 -4.96
CA VAL A 103 -22.23 -15.51 -5.26
C VAL A 103 -21.04 -15.49 -6.19
N ARG A 104 -21.06 -14.56 -7.16
CA ARG A 104 -19.96 -14.26 -8.07
C ARG A 104 -19.68 -12.77 -8.03
N TYR A 105 -18.45 -12.38 -7.68
CA TYR A 105 -18.04 -10.98 -7.55
C TYR A 105 -16.65 -10.76 -8.13
N ARG A 106 -16.43 -9.61 -8.76
CA ARG A 106 -15.14 -9.22 -9.34
C ARG A 106 -14.54 -8.08 -8.52
N GLY A 107 -13.38 -8.35 -7.92
CA GLY A 107 -12.50 -7.33 -7.36
C GLY A 107 -11.52 -6.76 -8.39
N THR A 108 -10.57 -5.97 -7.91
CA THR A 108 -9.51 -5.38 -8.76
C THR A 108 -8.52 -6.43 -9.24
N PHE A 109 -8.04 -7.28 -8.33
CA PHE A 109 -6.99 -8.27 -8.60
C PHE A 109 -7.51 -9.72 -8.62
N ASN A 110 -8.73 -9.96 -8.15
CA ASN A 110 -9.25 -11.31 -7.96
C ASN A 110 -10.73 -11.40 -8.37
N GLY A 111 -11.11 -12.51 -8.99
CA GLY A 111 -12.49 -12.96 -9.11
C GLY A 111 -12.85 -13.87 -7.93
N CYS A 112 -13.93 -13.57 -7.22
CA CYS A 112 -14.36 -14.30 -6.03
C CYS A 112 -15.67 -15.04 -6.30
N PHE A 113 -15.72 -16.30 -5.86
CA PHE A 113 -16.87 -17.19 -5.98
C PHE A 113 -17.16 -17.78 -4.61
N VAL A 114 -18.35 -17.49 -4.06
CA VAL A 114 -18.82 -18.15 -2.84
C VAL A 114 -19.50 -19.45 -3.26
N ILE A 115 -18.95 -20.57 -2.82
CA ILE A 115 -19.47 -21.91 -3.08
C ILE A 115 -20.08 -22.49 -1.81
N GLU A 116 -21.17 -23.23 -1.97
CA GLU A 116 -21.85 -23.96 -0.90
C GLU A 116 -21.92 -25.43 -1.29
N HIS A 117 -21.39 -26.30 -0.44
CA HIS A 117 -21.42 -27.75 -0.66
C HIS A 117 -22.74 -28.34 -0.21
N SER A 118 -23.05 -29.56 -0.66
CA SER A 118 -24.28 -30.26 -0.30
C SER A 118 -24.46 -30.53 1.20
N ASP A 119 -23.39 -30.45 2.01
CA ASP A 119 -23.46 -30.55 3.47
C ASP A 119 -23.68 -29.20 4.17
N GLY A 120 -23.95 -28.14 3.41
CA GLY A 120 -24.17 -26.78 3.89
C GLY A 120 -22.88 -26.00 4.18
N THR A 121 -21.70 -26.60 4.03
CA THR A 121 -20.44 -25.89 4.26
C THR A 121 -20.13 -24.91 3.12
N THR A 122 -19.78 -23.68 3.48
CA THR A 122 -19.45 -22.64 2.50
C THR A 122 -17.95 -22.35 2.44
N ARG A 123 -17.47 -21.99 1.25
CA ARG A 123 -16.08 -21.60 0.99
C ARG A 123 -16.00 -20.50 -0.05
N VAL A 124 -14.90 -19.78 -0.06
CA VAL A 124 -14.58 -18.79 -1.10
C VAL A 124 -13.49 -19.33 -2.00
N VAL A 125 -13.76 -19.38 -3.30
CA VAL A 125 -12.76 -19.60 -4.35
C VAL A 125 -12.37 -18.23 -4.91
N ARG A 126 -11.08 -17.89 -4.82
CA ARG A 126 -10.49 -16.70 -5.42
C ARG A 126 -9.62 -17.11 -6.60
N VAL A 127 -9.82 -16.46 -7.75
CA VAL A 127 -9.00 -16.64 -8.95
C VAL A 127 -8.28 -15.33 -9.24
N ALA A 128 -6.96 -15.37 -9.41
CA ALA A 128 -6.19 -14.19 -9.75
C ALA A 128 -6.59 -13.68 -11.15
N LEU A 129 -6.85 -12.39 -11.27
CA LEU A 129 -7.11 -11.73 -12.55
C LEU A 129 -5.77 -11.35 -13.17
N GLU A 130 -5.12 -12.31 -13.81
CA GLU A 130 -3.79 -12.18 -14.40
C GLU A 130 -3.60 -10.95 -15.32
N PRO A 131 -4.61 -10.44 -16.05
CA PRO A 131 -4.44 -9.18 -16.77
C PRO A 131 -4.16 -7.94 -15.89
N ALA A 132 -4.47 -8.00 -14.59
CA ALA A 132 -4.15 -6.96 -13.61
C ALA A 132 -3.10 -7.39 -12.57
N VAL A 133 -2.65 -8.64 -12.60
CA VAL A 133 -1.73 -9.21 -11.59
C VAL A 133 -0.50 -9.81 -12.25
N GLN A 134 0.65 -9.28 -11.89
CA GLN A 134 1.96 -9.74 -12.30
C GLN A 134 2.50 -10.76 -11.28
N ASP A 135 3.20 -11.78 -11.77
CA ASP A 135 3.73 -12.88 -10.96
C ASP A 135 2.65 -13.51 -10.04
N ALA A 136 1.45 -13.75 -10.60
CA ALA A 136 0.26 -14.15 -9.85
C ALA A 136 0.48 -15.34 -8.92
N TRP A 137 1.31 -16.31 -9.34
CA TRP A 137 1.63 -17.47 -8.51
C TRP A 137 2.40 -17.13 -7.26
N ASP A 138 3.49 -16.38 -7.38
CA ASP A 138 4.31 -16.02 -6.23
C ASP A 138 3.58 -15.02 -5.33
N LYS A 139 2.73 -14.14 -5.91
CA LYS A 139 1.82 -13.30 -5.12
C LYS A 139 0.90 -14.17 -4.26
N VAL A 140 0.25 -15.17 -4.85
CA VAL A 140 -0.67 -16.07 -4.14
C VAL A 140 0.05 -16.91 -3.09
N ARG A 141 1.24 -17.44 -3.39
CA ARG A 141 2.08 -18.13 -2.40
C ARG A 141 2.41 -17.23 -1.22
N SER A 142 2.75 -15.97 -1.48
CA SER A 142 3.07 -14.99 -0.44
C SER A 142 1.85 -14.66 0.43
N GLU A 143 0.68 -14.48 -0.19
CA GLU A 143 -0.58 -14.22 0.49
C GLU A 143 -1.00 -15.41 1.38
N VAL A 144 -0.92 -16.65 0.85
CA VAL A 144 -1.21 -17.87 1.62
C VAL A 144 -0.23 -18.04 2.78
N CYS A 145 1.07 -17.84 2.53
CA CYS A 145 2.10 -17.92 3.56
C CYS A 145 1.85 -16.91 4.68
N THR A 146 1.44 -15.69 4.32
CA THR A 146 1.11 -14.64 5.28
C THR A 146 -0.08 -15.04 6.14
N MET A 147 -1.18 -15.51 5.54
CA MET A 147 -2.36 -15.92 6.29
C MET A 147 -2.05 -17.08 7.24
N LYS A 148 -1.30 -18.09 6.79
CA LYS A 148 -0.85 -19.20 7.65
C LYS A 148 0.02 -18.70 8.81
N TYR A 149 0.99 -17.83 8.53
CA TYR A 149 1.89 -17.27 9.54
C TYR A 149 1.14 -16.46 10.59
N VAL A 150 0.25 -15.56 10.17
CA VAL A 150 -0.58 -14.73 11.06
C VAL A 150 -1.46 -15.61 11.95
N ARG A 151 -2.09 -16.64 11.38
CA ARG A 151 -2.95 -17.56 12.13
C ARG A 151 -2.19 -18.32 13.22
N LEU A 152 -0.94 -18.68 12.96
CA LEU A 152 -0.10 -19.44 13.89
C LEU A 152 0.51 -18.56 15.00
N HIS A 153 0.85 -17.31 14.68
CA HIS A 153 1.63 -16.43 15.56
C HIS A 153 0.82 -15.28 16.18
N SER A 154 -0.50 -15.25 15.98
CA SER A 154 -1.37 -14.21 16.54
C SER A 154 -2.81 -14.68 16.74
N HIS A 155 -3.58 -13.88 17.47
CA HIS A 155 -5.01 -14.07 17.66
C HIS A 155 -5.85 -13.29 16.63
N ILE A 156 -5.22 -12.76 15.57
CA ILE A 156 -5.94 -12.03 14.53
C ILE A 156 -6.84 -13.02 13.76
N PRO A 157 -8.15 -12.76 13.65
CA PRO A 157 -9.05 -13.64 12.91
C PRO A 157 -8.78 -13.52 11.41
N VAL A 158 -8.13 -14.53 10.84
CA VAL A 158 -7.74 -14.60 9.42
C VAL A 158 -8.36 -15.85 8.77
N PRO A 159 -8.83 -15.77 7.50
CA PRO A 159 -9.40 -16.92 6.81
C PRO A 159 -8.45 -18.13 6.79
N ARG A 160 -8.98 -19.31 7.12
CA ARG A 160 -8.28 -20.57 6.88
C ARG A 160 -8.15 -20.82 5.38
N VAL A 161 -6.93 -21.13 4.92
CA VAL A 161 -6.70 -21.61 3.55
C VAL A 161 -6.91 -23.12 3.51
N TYR A 162 -7.78 -23.60 2.62
CA TYR A 162 -8.01 -25.02 2.39
C TYR A 162 -7.14 -25.57 1.26
N ALA A 163 -6.98 -24.81 0.18
CA ALA A 163 -6.16 -25.19 -0.96
C ALA A 163 -5.72 -23.94 -1.73
N TYR A 164 -4.65 -24.05 -2.50
CA TYR A 164 -4.23 -23.05 -3.48
C TYR A 164 -3.43 -23.77 -4.57
N GLY A 165 -3.34 -23.20 -5.77
CA GLY A 165 -2.68 -23.89 -6.86
C GLY A 165 -2.94 -23.27 -8.21
N ARG A 166 -2.69 -24.07 -9.25
CA ARG A 166 -3.01 -23.76 -10.64
C ARG A 166 -4.02 -24.76 -11.18
N SER A 167 -5.02 -24.29 -11.91
CA SER A 167 -6.03 -25.15 -12.54
C SER A 167 -6.53 -24.52 -13.83
N LYS A 168 -7.00 -25.33 -14.77
CA LYS A 168 -7.69 -24.83 -15.97
C LYS A 168 -9.07 -24.33 -15.55
N LEU A 169 -9.27 -23.03 -15.52
CA LEU A 169 -10.51 -22.40 -15.04
C LEU A 169 -11.21 -21.56 -16.10
N CYS A 170 -10.55 -21.21 -17.21
CA CYS A 170 -11.15 -20.44 -18.29
C CYS A 170 -11.49 -21.31 -19.52
N ARG A 171 -12.58 -20.96 -20.23
CA ARG A 171 -13.16 -21.78 -21.31
C ARG A 171 -12.31 -21.88 -22.58
N PHE A 172 -11.52 -20.85 -22.88
CA PHE A 172 -10.87 -20.66 -24.19
C PHE A 172 -9.34 -20.61 -24.12
N THR A 173 -8.75 -21.24 -23.12
CA THR A 173 -7.29 -21.29 -22.96
C THR A 173 -6.84 -22.65 -22.41
N SER A 174 -5.63 -23.06 -22.76
CA SER A 174 -4.92 -24.19 -22.14
C SER A 174 -4.10 -23.77 -20.92
N GLU A 175 -3.93 -22.47 -20.70
CA GLU A 175 -3.18 -21.93 -19.56
C GLU A 175 -3.90 -22.24 -18.24
N LEU A 176 -3.12 -22.46 -17.19
CA LEU A 176 -3.63 -22.72 -15.85
C LEU A 176 -3.69 -21.42 -15.05
N GLN A 177 -4.87 -21.11 -14.52
CA GLN A 177 -5.10 -19.93 -13.70
C GLN A 177 -4.79 -20.22 -12.24
N VAL A 178 -4.25 -19.22 -11.56
CA VAL A 178 -3.92 -19.31 -10.14
C VAL A 178 -5.16 -19.11 -9.27
N PHE A 179 -5.34 -19.98 -8.27
CA PHE A 179 -6.49 -19.91 -7.35
C PHE A 179 -6.10 -20.09 -5.87
N ILE A 180 -6.99 -19.64 -4.99
CA ILE A 180 -7.02 -19.93 -3.55
C ILE A 180 -8.44 -20.39 -3.19
N ILE A 181 -8.57 -21.44 -2.39
CA ILE A 181 -9.81 -21.86 -1.73
C ILE A 181 -9.62 -21.61 -0.23
N MET A 182 -10.50 -20.80 0.35
CA MET A 182 -10.39 -20.37 1.73
C MET A 182 -11.75 -20.30 2.43
N GLU A 183 -11.70 -20.17 3.74
CA GLU A 183 -12.85 -19.96 4.64
C GLU A 183 -13.68 -18.74 4.21
N GLN A 184 -15.01 -18.93 4.17
CA GLN A 184 -15.92 -17.81 4.14
C GLN A 184 -16.09 -17.31 5.58
N MET A 185 -15.47 -16.18 5.88
CA MET A 185 -15.59 -15.56 7.19
C MET A 185 -17.04 -15.12 7.46
N GLU A 186 -17.48 -15.31 8.70
CA GLU A 186 -18.75 -14.77 9.18
C GLU A 186 -18.70 -13.25 9.32
N GLY A 187 -19.88 -12.63 9.29
CA GLY A 187 -20.04 -11.18 9.45
C GLY A 187 -20.11 -10.42 8.12
N VAL A 188 -20.26 -9.10 8.25
CA VAL A 188 -20.39 -8.17 7.12
C VAL A 188 -19.25 -7.14 7.15
N PRO A 189 -18.81 -6.62 5.98
CA PRO A 189 -17.83 -5.55 5.92
C PRO A 189 -18.27 -4.34 6.76
N LEU A 190 -17.37 -3.87 7.62
CA LEU A 190 -17.62 -2.68 8.42
C LEU A 190 -17.81 -1.46 7.51
N THR A 191 -18.88 -0.71 7.75
CA THR A 191 -19.18 0.52 7.01
C THR A 191 -19.03 1.73 7.91
N ARG A 192 -18.88 2.90 7.29
CA ARG A 192 -18.86 4.15 8.05
C ARG A 192 -20.20 4.40 8.73
N GLU A 193 -21.27 4.11 8.01
CA GLU A 193 -22.65 4.30 8.46
C GLU A 193 -22.92 3.46 9.71
N ALA A 194 -22.39 2.23 9.76
CA ALA A 194 -22.50 1.37 10.94
C ALA A 194 -21.78 1.97 12.17
N LEU A 195 -20.62 2.62 11.98
CA LEU A 195 -19.90 3.29 13.06
C LEU A 195 -20.60 4.58 13.51
N GLU A 196 -21.10 5.38 12.57
CA GLU A 196 -21.78 6.64 12.86
C GLU A 196 -23.14 6.44 13.54
N ALA A 197 -23.87 5.38 13.18
CA ALA A 197 -25.13 5.02 13.81
C ALA A 197 -24.98 4.31 15.16
N SER A 198 -23.77 3.92 15.56
CA SER A 198 -23.54 3.13 16.77
C SER A 198 -23.54 3.99 18.04
N SER A 199 -24.04 3.41 19.14
CA SER A 199 -23.94 4.03 20.46
C SER A 199 -22.48 4.09 20.95
N THR A 200 -22.16 5.06 21.81
CA THR A 200 -20.81 5.23 22.37
C THR A 200 -20.24 3.95 23.02
N PRO A 201 -21.00 3.17 23.81
CA PRO A 201 -20.50 1.91 24.38
C PRO A 201 -20.10 0.89 23.31
N ARG A 202 -20.92 0.77 22.26
CA ARG A 202 -20.69 -0.17 21.16
C ARG A 202 -19.48 0.23 20.32
N LEU A 203 -19.32 1.53 20.06
CA LEU A 203 -18.14 2.07 19.39
C LEU A 203 -16.86 1.85 20.23
N ARG A 204 -16.92 2.10 21.54
CA ARG A 204 -15.79 1.83 22.44
C ARG A 204 -15.42 0.34 22.45
N PHE A 205 -16.40 -0.55 22.46
CA PHE A 205 -16.19 -1.99 22.38
C PHE A 205 -15.47 -2.41 21.08
N PHE A 206 -15.88 -1.87 19.93
CA PHE A 206 -15.19 -2.09 18.67
C PHE A 206 -13.75 -1.55 18.69
N LEU A 207 -13.56 -0.31 19.18
CA LEU A 207 -12.24 0.31 19.24
C LEU A 207 -11.26 -0.45 20.14
N ASN A 208 -11.72 -1.05 21.23
CA ASN A 208 -10.89 -1.91 22.09
C ASN A 208 -10.39 -3.14 21.32
N GLN A 209 -11.27 -3.87 20.64
CA GLN A 209 -10.87 -5.02 19.80
C GLN A 209 -9.89 -4.61 18.70
N LEU A 210 -10.08 -3.44 18.08
CA LEU A 210 -9.15 -2.93 17.08
C LEU A 210 -7.77 -2.65 17.68
N VAL A 211 -7.70 -2.14 18.91
CA VAL A 211 -6.44 -1.97 19.63
C VAL A 211 -5.76 -3.32 19.88
N ASP A 212 -6.52 -4.34 20.27
CA ASP A 212 -6.00 -5.70 20.46
C ASP A 212 -5.41 -6.27 19.15
N VAL A 213 -6.13 -6.14 18.03
CA VAL A 213 -5.63 -6.50 16.70
C VAL A 213 -4.33 -5.76 16.37
N LEU A 214 -4.27 -4.45 16.61
CA LEU A 214 -3.06 -3.65 16.35
C LEU A 214 -1.90 -4.00 17.29
N ALA A 215 -2.20 -4.51 18.49
CA ALA A 215 -1.20 -5.02 19.42
C ALA A 215 -0.65 -6.37 18.93
N GLU A 216 -1.51 -7.25 18.42
CA GLU A 216 -1.09 -8.52 17.79
C GLU A 216 -0.19 -8.27 16.57
N PHE A 217 -0.54 -7.33 15.69
CA PHE A 217 0.31 -6.96 14.55
C PHE A 217 1.73 -6.54 14.98
N ARG A 218 1.87 -5.86 16.13
CA ARG A 218 3.19 -5.45 16.64
C ARG A 218 4.04 -6.62 17.11
N LYS A 219 3.45 -7.75 17.47
CA LYS A 219 4.19 -8.96 17.87
C LYS A 219 4.82 -9.65 16.67
N LEU A 220 4.23 -9.48 15.48
CA LEU A 220 4.70 -10.06 14.23
C LEU A 220 5.90 -9.27 13.67
N SER A 221 7.05 -9.49 14.31
CA SER A 221 8.31 -8.80 14.02
C SER A 221 9.33 -9.66 13.29
N PHE A 222 10.20 -9.03 12.52
CA PHE A 222 11.20 -9.64 11.67
C PHE A 222 12.49 -8.82 11.64
N THR A 223 13.58 -9.42 11.19
CA THR A 223 14.88 -8.76 11.05
C THR A 223 15.06 -8.07 9.69
N ARG A 224 14.15 -8.34 8.73
CA ARG A 224 14.25 -7.87 7.35
C ARG A 224 12.88 -7.46 6.83
N GLY A 225 12.87 -6.51 5.90
CA GLY A 225 11.68 -6.04 5.20
C GLY A 225 11.51 -6.72 3.85
N GLY A 226 10.26 -7.04 3.53
CA GLY A 226 9.95 -7.94 2.43
C GLY A 226 8.59 -8.62 2.61
N SER A 227 8.21 -9.44 1.64
CA SER A 227 7.03 -10.28 1.75
C SER A 227 7.40 -11.68 2.22
N LEU A 228 6.49 -12.31 2.96
CA LEU A 228 6.64 -13.68 3.43
C LEU A 228 6.45 -14.66 2.27
N MET A 229 7.23 -15.74 2.23
CA MET A 229 7.16 -16.79 1.22
C MET A 229 7.45 -18.14 1.90
N PRO A 230 6.84 -19.26 1.48
CA PRO A 230 7.24 -20.57 1.97
C PRO A 230 8.71 -20.82 1.62
N SER A 231 9.44 -21.44 2.56
CA SER A 231 10.81 -21.87 2.32
C SER A 231 10.87 -22.97 1.26
N ASP A 232 12.06 -23.19 0.70
CA ASP A 232 12.27 -24.11 -0.42
C ASP A 232 12.20 -25.60 -0.05
N ASN A 233 12.12 -25.92 1.25
CA ASN A 233 11.84 -27.27 1.73
C ASN A 233 10.32 -27.48 1.76
N ASP A 234 9.85 -28.10 0.69
CA ASP A 234 8.64 -28.87 0.45
C ASP A 234 7.31 -28.47 1.14
N GLU A 235 6.27 -28.43 0.30
CA GLU A 235 4.87 -28.16 0.68
C GLU A 235 4.31 -29.15 1.72
N GLU A 236 5.00 -30.26 1.98
CA GLU A 236 4.65 -31.33 2.93
C GLU A 236 4.99 -30.98 4.39
N ASP A 237 6.01 -30.16 4.67
CA ASP A 237 6.42 -29.81 6.04
C ASP A 237 5.56 -28.69 6.68
N MET A 238 4.64 -28.09 5.91
CA MET A 238 3.75 -27.05 6.40
C MET A 238 2.68 -27.53 7.38
N GLU A 239 2.50 -28.84 7.57
CA GLU A 239 1.62 -29.41 8.59
C GLU A 239 2.29 -29.52 9.98
N LEU A 240 3.63 -29.38 10.06
CA LEU A 240 4.40 -29.59 11.30
C LEU A 240 4.61 -28.31 12.13
N GLY A 241 3.56 -27.52 12.30
CA GLY A 241 3.44 -26.56 13.42
C GLY A 241 4.31 -25.30 13.44
N ASN A 242 5.35 -25.16 12.60
CA ASN A 242 6.05 -23.89 12.36
C ASN A 242 6.95 -23.93 11.10
N PRO A 243 6.38 -23.93 9.88
CA PRO A 243 7.20 -24.00 8.68
C PRO A 243 8.11 -22.78 8.58
N PRO A 244 9.41 -22.95 8.24
CA PRO A 244 10.31 -21.83 8.09
C PRO A 244 9.78 -20.89 7.00
N VAL A 245 9.65 -19.60 7.32
CA VAL A 245 9.25 -18.57 6.36
C VAL A 245 10.49 -17.87 5.85
N LYS A 246 10.62 -17.75 4.53
CA LYS A 246 11.68 -16.95 3.91
C LYS A 246 11.15 -15.56 3.55
N MET A 247 12.02 -14.57 3.71
CA MET A 247 11.75 -13.20 3.29
C MET A 247 12.20 -12.98 1.85
N VAL A 248 11.28 -12.56 0.99
CA VAL A 248 11.58 -12.12 -0.38
C VAL A 248 11.33 -10.63 -0.51
N GLY A 249 11.90 -10.00 -1.54
CA GLY A 249 11.66 -8.57 -1.75
C GLY A 249 10.17 -8.29 -1.93
N ALA A 250 9.67 -7.20 -1.33
CA ALA A 250 8.24 -7.00 -1.14
C ALA A 250 7.46 -6.98 -2.47
N PHE A 251 6.35 -7.72 -2.52
CA PHE A 251 5.29 -7.45 -3.47
C PHE A 251 4.60 -6.14 -3.07
N SER A 252 4.18 -5.35 -4.04
CA SER A 252 3.34 -4.18 -3.77
C SER A 252 2.49 -3.84 -4.99
N ILE A 253 1.35 -3.20 -4.73
CA ILE A 253 0.46 -2.71 -5.78
C ILE A 253 1.23 -1.85 -6.79
N ARG A 254 2.10 -0.96 -6.32
CA ARG A 254 2.91 -0.10 -7.21
C ARG A 254 3.87 -0.89 -8.09
N LYS A 255 4.58 -1.87 -7.52
CA LYS A 255 5.47 -2.72 -8.31
C LYS A 255 4.68 -3.52 -9.35
N ASN A 256 3.50 -4.01 -8.98
CA ASN A 256 2.58 -4.67 -9.90
C ASN A 256 2.13 -3.74 -11.04
N GLU A 257 1.71 -2.51 -10.72
CA GLU A 257 1.34 -1.49 -11.71
C GLU A 257 2.50 -1.21 -12.67
N PHE A 258 3.71 -0.99 -12.15
CA PHE A 258 4.90 -0.83 -12.98
C PHE A 258 5.18 -2.02 -13.90
N GLN A 259 5.13 -3.22 -13.35
CA GLN A 259 5.34 -4.43 -14.14
C GLN A 259 4.28 -4.58 -15.24
N ALA A 260 3.02 -4.21 -14.94
CA ALA A 260 1.94 -4.19 -15.93
C ALA A 260 2.18 -3.18 -17.07
N THR A 261 2.97 -2.13 -16.81
CA THR A 261 3.43 -1.18 -17.84
C THR A 261 4.66 -1.65 -18.63
N GLY A 262 5.14 -2.88 -18.40
CA GLY A 262 6.27 -3.48 -19.11
C GLY A 262 7.64 -3.27 -18.45
N TYR A 263 7.71 -2.55 -17.32
CA TYR A 263 8.96 -2.33 -16.61
C TYR A 263 9.33 -3.54 -15.78
N LYS A 264 10.58 -4.00 -15.89
CA LYS A 264 11.10 -5.04 -14.99
C LYS A 264 11.62 -4.38 -13.73
N ILE A 265 11.00 -4.65 -12.57
CA ILE A 265 11.48 -4.16 -11.28
C ILE A 265 12.07 -5.31 -10.48
N ARG A 266 13.36 -5.21 -10.14
CA ARG A 266 13.98 -6.15 -9.19
C ARG A 266 13.42 -5.92 -7.79
N ARG A 267 12.91 -6.98 -7.17
CA ARG A 267 12.50 -6.96 -5.76
C ARG A 267 13.73 -7.16 -4.89
N ILE A 268 13.95 -6.27 -3.92
CA ILE A 268 15.05 -6.39 -2.95
C ILE A 268 14.49 -6.66 -1.56
N VAL A 269 15.19 -7.50 -0.80
CA VAL A 269 14.93 -7.64 0.64
C VAL A 269 15.68 -6.52 1.34
N THR A 270 14.98 -5.72 2.11
CA THR A 270 15.56 -4.55 2.78
C THR A 270 16.07 -4.94 4.15
N THR A 271 17.30 -4.55 4.50
CA THR A 271 17.89 -4.82 5.83
C THR A 271 17.92 -3.60 6.75
N SER A 272 17.52 -2.43 6.24
CA SER A 272 17.40 -1.20 7.04
C SER A 272 16.24 -0.31 6.56
N ALA A 273 15.74 0.59 7.42
CA ALA A 273 14.77 1.60 7.03
C ALA A 273 15.26 2.46 5.86
N LYS A 274 16.57 2.78 5.84
CA LYS A 274 17.16 3.56 4.75
C LYS A 274 16.97 2.83 3.41
N GLN A 275 17.34 1.54 3.33
CA GLN A 275 17.16 0.77 2.09
C GLN A 275 15.69 0.70 1.66
N PHE A 276 14.78 0.50 2.61
CA PHE A 276 13.35 0.50 2.34
C PHE A 276 12.87 1.84 1.77
N LEU A 277 13.25 2.95 2.39
CA LEU A 277 12.84 4.29 1.97
C LEU A 277 13.45 4.68 0.62
N ASP A 278 14.73 4.34 0.40
CA ASP A 278 15.40 4.54 -0.89
C ASP A 278 14.64 3.80 -2.01
N GLU A 279 14.18 2.57 -1.74
CA GLU A 279 13.33 1.82 -2.67
C GLU A 279 11.98 2.49 -2.90
N GLN A 280 11.30 2.96 -1.84
CA GLN A 280 10.01 3.65 -1.98
C GLN A 280 10.13 4.95 -2.77
N VAL A 281 11.16 5.77 -2.51
CA VAL A 281 11.43 7.00 -3.25
C VAL A 281 11.76 6.69 -4.70
N ARG A 282 12.54 5.63 -4.96
CA ARG A 282 12.85 5.19 -6.33
C ARG A 282 11.58 4.83 -7.10
N ILE A 283 10.70 4.01 -6.52
CA ILE A 283 9.40 3.65 -7.10
C ILE A 283 8.59 4.91 -7.38
N LEU A 284 8.45 5.81 -6.41
CA LEU A 284 7.65 7.03 -6.57
C LEU A 284 8.19 7.98 -7.65
N ARG A 285 9.52 8.16 -7.74
CA ARG A 285 10.14 8.97 -8.80
C ARG A 285 9.85 8.42 -10.19
N HIS A 286 9.84 7.10 -10.36
CA HIS A 286 9.49 6.50 -11.65
C HIS A 286 7.99 6.63 -11.94
N MET A 287 7.11 6.56 -10.94
CA MET A 287 5.66 6.67 -11.17
C MET A 287 5.32 8.07 -11.63
N TRP A 288 6.04 9.05 -11.08
CA TRP A 288 5.92 10.45 -11.46
C TRP A 288 6.24 10.72 -12.93
N THR A 289 7.15 9.95 -13.54
CA THR A 289 7.47 10.10 -14.97
C THR A 289 6.45 9.44 -15.90
N MET A 290 5.49 8.67 -15.35
CA MET A 290 4.50 7.96 -16.15
C MET A 290 3.32 8.88 -16.54
N PRO A 291 2.77 8.72 -17.75
CA PRO A 291 1.59 9.48 -18.15
C PRO A 291 0.40 9.12 -17.26
N TYR A 292 -0.30 10.14 -16.75
CA TYR A 292 -1.48 9.95 -15.90
C TYR A 292 -2.66 10.76 -16.44
N GLN A 293 -3.77 10.07 -16.70
CA GLN A 293 -4.91 10.65 -17.44
C GLN A 293 -5.65 11.76 -16.68
N TYR A 294 -5.71 11.69 -15.35
CA TYR A 294 -6.57 12.57 -14.53
C TYR A 294 -5.80 13.45 -13.54
N LEU A 295 -4.52 13.74 -13.80
CA LEU A 295 -3.67 14.46 -12.86
C LEU A 295 -3.91 15.96 -13.01
N ASN A 296 -4.64 16.56 -12.08
CA ASN A 296 -4.80 18.01 -12.11
C ASN A 296 -3.54 18.72 -11.62
N ARG A 297 -3.38 19.99 -12.01
CA ARG A 297 -2.19 20.80 -11.70
C ARG A 297 -1.86 20.83 -10.20
N ARG A 298 -2.88 20.98 -9.35
CA ARG A 298 -2.67 21.10 -7.90
C ARG A 298 -2.13 19.80 -7.31
N GLU A 299 -2.69 18.67 -7.72
CA GLU A 299 -2.20 17.35 -7.33
C GLU A 299 -0.78 17.12 -7.83
N ALA A 300 -0.49 17.54 -9.06
CA ALA A 300 0.85 17.47 -9.62
C ALA A 300 1.86 18.27 -8.77
N GLU A 301 1.54 19.52 -8.46
CA GLU A 301 2.41 20.39 -7.64
C GLU A 301 2.67 19.77 -6.25
N LEU A 302 1.64 19.18 -5.62
CA LEU A 302 1.79 18.53 -4.31
C LEU A 302 2.64 17.25 -4.37
N GLU A 303 2.49 16.47 -5.43
CA GLU A 303 3.30 15.27 -5.65
C GLU A 303 4.76 15.59 -5.93
N GLN A 304 5.01 16.55 -6.82
CA GLN A 304 6.34 17.06 -7.09
C GLN A 304 6.98 17.58 -5.79
N PHE A 305 6.26 18.41 -5.03
CA PHE A 305 6.74 18.93 -3.76
C PHE A 305 7.11 17.81 -2.78
N ALA A 306 6.24 16.81 -2.62
CA ALA A 306 6.49 15.70 -1.72
C ALA A 306 7.68 14.83 -2.17
N LEU A 307 7.81 14.57 -3.47
CA LEU A 307 8.94 13.85 -4.05
C LEU A 307 10.25 14.59 -3.81
N GLU A 308 10.28 15.89 -4.08
CA GLU A 308 11.45 16.74 -3.83
C GLU A 308 11.78 16.79 -2.35
N PHE A 309 10.77 16.97 -1.49
CA PHE A 309 10.93 16.99 -0.04
C PHE A 309 11.53 15.67 0.49
N MET A 310 10.99 14.51 0.09
CA MET A 310 11.53 13.19 0.46
C MET A 310 12.93 12.92 -0.12
N SER A 311 13.29 13.64 -1.17
CA SER A 311 14.60 13.54 -1.83
C SER A 311 15.68 14.40 -1.18
N GLN A 312 15.33 15.29 -0.26
CA GLN A 312 16.31 16.16 0.42
C GLN A 312 17.20 15.32 1.35
N PRO A 313 18.53 15.44 1.25
CA PRO A 313 19.46 14.71 2.13
C PRO A 313 19.13 14.91 3.61
N GLU A 314 18.80 16.14 4.01
CA GLU A 314 18.46 16.49 5.39
C GLU A 314 17.19 15.77 5.86
N VAL A 315 16.26 15.50 4.94
CA VAL A 315 15.02 14.77 5.21
C VAL A 315 15.32 13.27 5.30
N GLN A 316 16.13 12.73 4.41
CA GLN A 316 16.55 11.32 4.45
C GLN A 316 17.37 11.03 5.71
N ASP A 317 18.32 11.89 6.07
CA ASP A 317 19.15 11.81 7.27
C ASP A 317 18.32 11.92 8.56
N ARG A 318 17.22 12.70 8.53
CA ARG A 318 16.29 12.78 9.67
C ARG A 318 15.32 11.60 9.75
N VAL A 319 15.06 10.90 8.64
CA VAL A 319 14.29 9.65 8.64
C VAL A 319 15.17 8.43 8.87
N CYS A 320 16.50 8.58 8.86
CA CYS A 320 17.44 7.65 9.49
C CYS A 320 17.18 7.63 11.02
N ILE A 321 16.04 7.05 11.38
CA ILE A 321 15.59 6.75 12.71
C ILE A 321 16.63 5.79 13.26
N ASN A 322 17.33 6.26 14.31
CA ASN A 322 18.48 5.67 15.01
C ASN A 322 18.85 4.23 14.61
N SER A 323 20.15 4.04 14.35
CA SER A 323 20.85 2.80 13.98
C SER A 323 20.70 1.60 14.92
N ASP A 324 19.76 1.60 15.86
CA ASP A 324 19.44 0.43 16.66
C ASP A 324 18.86 -0.67 15.76
N PRO A 325 19.07 -1.96 16.09
CA PRO A 325 18.54 -3.09 15.32
C PRO A 325 17.04 -2.90 15.08
N GLN A 326 16.70 -2.51 13.85
CA GLN A 326 15.34 -2.16 13.50
C GLN A 326 14.54 -3.44 13.33
N SER A 327 13.64 -3.69 14.29
CA SER A 327 12.56 -4.63 14.06
C SER A 327 11.74 -4.14 12.85
N PHE A 328 11.50 -5.02 11.90
CA PHE A 328 10.51 -4.85 10.85
C PHE A 328 9.20 -5.47 11.33
N LEU A 329 8.07 -4.83 11.06
CA LEU A 329 6.75 -5.29 11.50
C LEU A 329 5.92 -5.67 10.29
N LEU A 330 5.13 -6.74 10.42
CA LEU A 330 4.13 -7.10 9.43
C LEU A 330 3.06 -6.01 9.32
N VAL A 331 2.78 -5.54 8.10
CA VAL A 331 1.74 -4.55 7.84
C VAL A 331 0.75 -5.06 6.82
N HIS A 332 -0.53 -4.99 7.18
CA HIS A 332 -1.63 -5.16 6.27
C HIS A 332 -1.78 -3.89 5.40
N PRO A 333 -1.60 -3.96 4.06
CA PRO A 333 -1.50 -2.76 3.22
C PRO A 333 -2.86 -2.05 3.02
N ASP A 334 -3.97 -2.78 3.10
CA ASP A 334 -5.32 -2.24 2.93
C ASP A 334 -6.24 -2.56 4.13
N LEU A 335 -5.81 -2.21 5.35
CA LEU A 335 -6.65 -2.40 6.57
C LEU A 335 -7.72 -1.29 6.69
N ARG A 336 -8.59 -1.23 5.67
CA ARG A 336 -9.76 -0.34 5.62
C ARG A 336 -10.99 -1.01 6.22
N LEU A 337 -12.02 -0.22 6.52
CA LEU A 337 -13.28 -0.73 7.09
C LEU A 337 -13.87 -1.90 6.29
N GLY A 338 -13.85 -1.83 4.96
CA GLY A 338 -14.35 -2.90 4.10
C GLY A 338 -13.62 -4.24 4.21
N ASN A 339 -12.41 -4.27 4.79
CA ASN A 339 -11.60 -5.47 4.99
C ASN A 339 -11.63 -5.95 6.46
N VAL A 340 -12.44 -5.31 7.31
CA VAL A 340 -12.74 -5.73 8.68
C VAL A 340 -14.19 -6.19 8.71
N LEU A 341 -14.40 -7.48 8.93
CA LEU A 341 -15.72 -8.09 9.03
C LEU A 341 -16.20 -8.06 10.46
N VAL A 342 -17.45 -7.66 10.65
CA VAL A 342 -18.08 -7.54 11.96
C VAL A 342 -19.46 -8.18 12.00
N ASP A 343 -19.90 -8.59 13.18
CA ASP A 343 -21.27 -9.04 13.42
C ASP A 343 -22.24 -7.90 13.76
N ASP A 344 -23.48 -8.29 14.10
CA ASP A 344 -24.57 -7.43 14.53
C ASP A 344 -24.28 -6.65 15.84
N LYS A 345 -23.20 -6.95 16.55
CA LYS A 345 -22.74 -6.29 17.78
C LYS A 345 -21.43 -5.51 17.62
N LEU A 346 -20.89 -5.42 16.40
CA LEU A 346 -19.53 -4.90 16.12
C LEU A 346 -18.40 -5.72 16.79
N ARG A 347 -18.57 -7.03 16.96
CA ARG A 347 -17.45 -7.93 17.23
C ARG A 347 -16.67 -8.15 15.93
N ILE A 348 -15.34 -8.10 15.98
CA ILE A 348 -14.50 -8.38 14.81
C ILE A 348 -14.52 -9.89 14.57
N CYS A 349 -15.11 -10.29 13.44
CA CYS A 349 -15.20 -11.69 13.03
C CYS A 349 -14.05 -12.10 12.12
N GLY A 350 -13.47 -11.15 11.36
CA GLY A 350 -12.40 -11.47 10.42
C GLY A 350 -11.71 -10.25 9.85
N ILE A 351 -10.43 -10.41 9.51
CA ILE A 351 -9.65 -9.48 8.68
C ILE A 351 -9.31 -10.22 7.40
N ILE A 352 -9.66 -9.63 6.27
CA ILE A 352 -9.51 -10.21 4.93
C ILE A 352 -8.61 -9.33 4.07
N ASP A 353 -8.30 -9.81 2.86
CA ASP A 353 -7.53 -9.05 1.85
C ASP A 353 -6.03 -8.89 2.19
N TRP A 354 -5.38 -10.01 2.53
CA TRP A 354 -3.97 -10.11 2.91
C TRP A 354 -2.98 -10.07 1.73
N GLU A 355 -3.45 -9.68 0.54
CA GLU A 355 -2.56 -9.57 -0.61
C GLU A 355 -1.60 -8.38 -0.48
N TYR A 356 -0.40 -8.53 -1.03
CA TYR A 356 0.68 -7.54 -0.95
C TYR A 356 1.14 -7.19 0.49
N THR A 357 0.80 -8.01 1.48
CA THR A 357 1.35 -7.87 2.83
C THR A 357 2.88 -7.96 2.82
N ALA A 358 3.51 -7.09 3.59
CA ALA A 358 4.95 -7.03 3.73
C ALA A 358 5.34 -6.61 5.14
N SER A 359 6.52 -7.07 5.55
CA SER A 359 7.26 -6.57 6.69
C SER A 359 7.95 -5.26 6.32
N VAL A 360 7.73 -4.21 7.12
CA VAL A 360 8.25 -2.86 6.88
C VAL A 360 8.96 -2.34 8.12
N PRO A 361 9.91 -1.40 8.02
CA PRO A 361 10.58 -0.86 9.19
C PRO A 361 9.57 -0.27 10.18
N GLN A 362 9.74 -0.57 11.48
CA GLN A 362 8.86 -0.06 12.55
C GLN A 362 8.68 1.46 12.50
N CYS A 363 9.69 2.17 12.01
CA CYS A 363 9.71 3.61 11.90
C CYS A 363 8.67 4.18 10.88
N VAL A 364 8.20 3.34 9.96
CA VAL A 364 7.13 3.63 8.98
C VAL A 364 5.78 3.06 9.43
N PHE A 365 5.77 2.23 10.48
CA PHE A 365 4.55 1.69 11.07
C PHE A 365 3.78 2.79 11.79
N THR A 366 2.61 3.18 11.25
CA THR A 366 1.74 4.15 11.92
C THR A 366 0.37 3.58 12.29
N PRO A 367 0.13 3.28 13.58
CA PRO A 367 -1.23 3.17 14.11
C PRO A 367 -1.80 4.59 14.23
N ARG A 368 -2.89 4.89 13.52
CA ARG A 368 -3.50 6.23 13.57
C ARG A 368 -4.51 6.32 14.72
N HIS A 369 -4.39 7.35 15.56
CA HIS A 369 -5.38 7.68 16.60
C HIS A 369 -6.64 8.31 15.98
N GLY A 370 -7.78 7.63 16.13
CA GLY A 370 -9.04 8.09 16.74
C GLY A 370 -9.81 9.34 16.27
N SER A 371 -9.21 10.34 15.63
CA SER A 371 -9.93 11.59 15.28
C SER A 371 -10.04 11.87 13.77
N GLN A 372 -9.57 10.94 12.94
CA GLN A 372 -9.72 10.95 11.48
C GLN A 372 -10.00 9.54 10.96
N ALA A 373 -10.98 8.86 11.58
CA ALA A 373 -11.41 7.49 11.26
C ALA A 373 -11.94 7.28 9.82
N THR A 374 -11.82 8.31 8.98
CA THR A 374 -12.29 8.40 7.60
C THR A 374 -11.17 8.19 6.58
N THR A 375 -9.91 8.12 7.04
CA THR A 375 -8.70 7.98 6.22
C THR A 375 -7.71 7.00 6.86
N TRP A 376 -8.16 5.77 7.14
CA TRP A 376 -7.33 4.60 7.50
C TRP A 376 -6.48 4.06 6.32
N VAL A 377 -6.38 4.86 5.28
CA VAL A 377 -6.02 4.44 3.94
C VAL A 377 -4.62 4.97 3.67
N TRP A 378 -3.66 4.07 3.47
CA TRP A 378 -2.73 4.27 2.36
C TRP A 378 -3.63 4.30 1.13
N PRO A 379 -3.84 5.44 0.45
CA PRO A 379 -4.59 5.39 -0.79
C PRO A 379 -3.86 4.40 -1.68
N PRO A 380 -4.54 3.38 -2.23
CA PRO A 380 -3.91 2.52 -3.23
C PRO A 380 -3.29 3.35 -4.36
N TYR A 381 -3.73 4.61 -4.52
CA TYR A 381 -3.33 5.45 -5.64
C TYR A 381 -2.21 6.48 -5.37
N ARG A 382 -2.07 7.17 -4.22
CA ARG A 382 -1.12 8.32 -4.10
C ARG A 382 -0.66 8.63 -2.66
N PRO A 383 0.60 8.31 -2.24
CA PRO A 383 1.09 8.46 -0.85
C PRO A 383 1.87 9.76 -0.57
N SER A 384 2.14 10.57 -1.59
CA SER A 384 3.11 11.66 -1.58
C SER A 384 2.88 12.64 -0.42
N LEU A 385 1.63 13.06 -0.17
CA LEU A 385 1.28 13.92 0.95
C LEU A 385 1.31 13.24 2.34
N HIS A 386 1.11 11.91 2.41
CA HIS A 386 0.94 11.23 3.70
C HIS A 386 2.27 10.90 4.36
N ILE A 387 3.31 10.65 3.55
CA ILE A 387 4.69 10.53 4.06
C ILE A 387 5.11 11.88 4.65
N VAL A 388 4.83 13.00 3.97
CA VAL A 388 5.06 14.38 4.50
C VAL A 388 4.45 14.59 5.90
N LEU A 389 3.27 14.00 6.18
CA LEU A 389 2.62 14.07 7.50
C LEU A 389 3.29 13.21 8.58
N LEU A 390 3.99 12.13 8.24
CA LEU A 390 4.80 11.33 9.17
C LEU A 390 5.95 12.17 9.75
N PHE A 391 6.60 12.99 8.92
CA PHE A 391 7.73 13.84 9.33
C PHE A 391 7.35 14.91 10.35
N ARG A 392 6.10 15.40 10.35
CA ARG A 392 5.65 16.43 11.29
C ARG A 392 5.54 15.91 12.74
N ARG A 393 5.41 14.59 12.94
CA ARG A 393 5.30 13.98 14.28
C ARG A 393 6.65 13.69 14.93
N GLY A 394 7.69 13.38 14.16
CA GLY A 394 9.06 13.22 14.69
C GLY A 394 9.61 14.53 15.27
N SER A 395 9.22 15.67 14.71
CA SER A 395 9.70 16.99 15.15
C SER A 395 8.99 17.55 16.39
N ARG A 396 7.97 16.87 16.96
CA ARG A 396 7.25 17.35 18.16
C ARG A 396 7.81 16.86 19.48
N LYS A 397 8.77 15.93 19.48
CA LYS A 397 9.34 15.36 20.71
C LYS A 397 10.57 16.10 21.25
N ASN A 398 11.09 17.11 20.55
CA ASN A 398 12.11 18.00 21.09
C ASN A 398 11.73 19.46 20.85
N THR A 399 11.91 20.26 21.91
CA THR A 399 11.76 21.72 22.05
C THR A 399 10.37 22.29 22.38
N LEU A 400 10.10 22.42 23.69
CA LEU A 400 9.56 23.68 24.22
C LEU A 400 10.62 24.78 23.98
N SER A 401 10.43 25.62 22.98
CA SER A 401 10.75 27.07 23.00
C SER A 401 10.51 27.70 21.63
N SER A 402 9.96 28.93 21.65
CA SER A 402 9.85 29.94 20.59
C SER A 402 9.61 29.50 19.13
N ARG A 403 8.42 29.85 18.62
CA ARG A 403 8.11 29.86 17.17
C ARG A 403 9.03 30.82 16.41
N PRO A 404 9.68 30.43 15.31
CA PRO A 404 10.20 31.38 14.34
C PRO A 404 9.02 31.92 13.51
N SER A 405 8.90 33.25 13.46
CA SER A 405 8.05 33.98 12.51
C SER A 405 8.56 33.73 11.08
N GLY A 406 7.70 33.20 10.20
CA GLY A 406 8.04 33.03 8.78
C GLY A 406 7.46 31.80 8.07
N VAL A 407 6.83 30.85 8.78
CA VAL A 407 6.18 29.70 8.12
C VAL A 407 4.82 30.13 7.55
N PRO A 408 4.56 29.98 6.23
CA PRO A 408 3.25 30.29 5.66
C PRO A 408 2.16 29.43 6.31
N LYS A 409 1.05 30.05 6.70
CA LYS A 409 -0.15 29.32 7.13
C LYS A 409 -0.69 28.52 5.95
N ILE A 410 -0.64 27.21 6.03
CA ILE A 410 -1.29 26.29 5.09
C ILE A 410 -2.82 26.47 5.22
N PRO A 411 -3.55 26.94 4.20
CA PRO A 411 -5.01 26.97 4.25
C PRO A 411 -5.56 25.56 3.95
N PHE A 412 -6.27 24.98 4.91
CA PHE A 412 -7.01 23.73 4.71
C PHE A 412 -8.36 24.02 4.04
N PRO A 413 -8.75 23.31 2.97
CA PRO A 413 -10.10 23.39 2.43
C PRO A 413 -11.10 22.75 3.41
N ARG A 414 -12.18 23.46 3.74
CA ARG A 414 -13.26 23.00 4.63
C ARG A 414 -14.20 21.95 3.99
N ARG A 415 -13.99 21.55 2.75
CA ARG A 415 -14.81 20.54 2.06
C ARG A 415 -13.96 19.72 1.09
N TYR A 416 -13.97 18.40 1.25
CA TYR A 416 -13.49 17.46 0.25
C TYR A 416 -14.66 17.11 -0.69
N PRO A 417 -14.47 17.12 -2.01
CA PRO A 417 -15.49 16.63 -2.94
C PRO A 417 -15.59 15.09 -2.87
N LYS A 418 -16.83 14.60 -2.84
CA LYS A 418 -17.18 13.18 -2.90
C LYS A 418 -16.82 12.65 -4.30
N TYR A 419 -16.01 11.59 -4.40
CA TYR A 419 -15.85 10.86 -5.65
C TYR A 419 -15.88 9.34 -5.41
N PHE A 420 -16.80 8.70 -6.14
CA PHE A 420 -17.11 7.27 -6.30
C PHE A 420 -17.51 6.46 -5.05
N THR A 421 -18.76 6.68 -4.62
CA THR A 421 -19.62 5.59 -4.16
C THR A 421 -20.34 5.01 -5.38
N THR A 422 -19.90 3.88 -5.90
CA THR A 422 -20.78 3.05 -6.73
C THR A 422 -21.81 2.45 -5.78
N ARG A 423 -22.98 3.09 -5.67
CA ARG A 423 -24.20 2.43 -5.18
C ARG A 423 -24.44 1.22 -6.08
N GLN A 424 -24.24 0.01 -5.56
CA GLN A 424 -25.05 -1.12 -5.99
C GLN A 424 -25.96 -1.48 -4.81
N SER A 425 -27.21 -1.09 -4.96
CA SER A 425 -28.33 -1.48 -4.12
C SER A 425 -28.43 -3.00 -4.08
N LEU A 426 -28.24 -3.57 -2.90
CA LEU A 426 -28.71 -4.90 -2.56
C LEU A 426 -30.24 -4.87 -2.57
N THR A 427 -30.85 -5.27 -3.67
CA THR A 427 -32.28 -5.61 -3.68
C THR A 427 -32.39 -7.10 -3.32
N ILE A 428 -32.40 -7.40 -2.02
CA ILE A 428 -32.83 -8.70 -1.53
C ILE A 428 -34.36 -8.69 -1.59
N SER A 429 -34.95 -9.39 -2.56
CA SER A 429 -36.39 -9.60 -2.60
C SER A 429 -36.78 -10.55 -1.46
N SER A 430 -37.34 -10.03 -0.38
CA SER A 430 -38.00 -10.84 0.63
C SER A 430 -39.36 -11.28 0.09
N ARG A 431 -39.47 -12.52 -0.41
CA ARG A 431 -40.77 -13.19 -0.54
C ARG A 431 -41.23 -13.55 0.87
N ARG A 432 -42.13 -12.74 1.43
CA ARG A 432 -43.02 -13.16 2.53
C ARG A 432 -43.93 -14.26 1.99
N GLN A 433 -43.74 -15.50 2.44
CA GLN A 433 -44.80 -16.50 2.40
C GLN A 433 -45.78 -16.17 3.54
N SER A 434 -46.98 -15.75 3.13
CA SER A 434 -48.16 -15.70 3.98
C SER A 434 -48.65 -17.12 4.23
N CYS A 435 -48.54 -17.62 5.46
CA CYS A 435 -49.44 -18.65 5.95
C CYS A 435 -50.64 -17.96 6.60
N GLN A 436 -51.78 -18.04 5.94
CA GLN A 436 -53.11 -17.90 6.54
C GLN A 436 -53.91 -19.13 6.09
N THR A 437 -54.04 -20.10 6.98
CA THR A 437 -55.32 -20.61 7.50
C THR A 437 -55.03 -21.61 8.61
#